data_AF-A0A1H8E3V7-F1
#
_entry.id   AF-A0A1H8E3V7-F1
#
_cell.length_a   1.000
_cell.length_b   1.000
_cell.length_c   1.000
_cell.angle_alpha   90.00
_cell.angle_beta   90.00
_cell.angle_gamma   90.00
#
_symmetry.space_group_name_H-M   'P 1'
#
loop_
_entity.id
_entity.type
_entity.pdbx_description
1 polymer ?
#
loop_
_entity_poly.entity_id
_entity_poly.type
_entity_poly.pdbx_seq_one_letter_code
_entity_poly.pdbx_strand_id
1 'polypeptide(L)'
;MHRHLRLLLPLWLLALLAAALSVGAGQARAATTTTVTVDGTQGGRTFDGIGAISGGGGNSRLLRDYPVAQQSQILDYLFKPGYGANLQMLKLEIGGDANSTDGSEPSVEHTRGQVNCDAGYEFWLAEQAEARNPSIKLYGLAWAAPGWINGGFWSTDTINYLISW
;
A
#
# COMPACT_ATOMS: atom_id res chain seq x y z
N MET A 1 33.26 51.88 -55.85
CA MET A 1 32.84 51.48 -54.48
C MET A 1 31.42 51.93 -54.06
N HIS A 2 30.68 52.75 -54.82
CA HIS A 2 29.37 53.29 -54.35
C HIS A 2 28.11 52.49 -54.73
N ARG A 3 28.20 51.50 -55.63
CA ARG A 3 27.03 50.77 -56.16
C ARG A 3 26.58 49.61 -55.25
N HIS A 4 27.50 49.02 -54.49
CA HIS A 4 27.20 47.96 -53.52
C HIS A 4 26.50 48.48 -52.25
N LEU A 5 26.71 49.76 -51.89
CA LEU A 5 26.16 50.34 -50.66
C LEU A 5 24.64 50.61 -50.74
N ARG A 6 24.10 50.86 -51.94
CA ARG A 6 22.66 51.13 -52.16
C ARG A 6 21.77 49.88 -52.15
N LEU A 7 22.33 48.71 -52.48
CA LEU A 7 21.62 47.42 -52.41
C LEU A 7 21.57 46.83 -51.01
N LEU A 8 22.47 47.25 -50.11
CA LEU A 8 22.57 46.75 -48.74
C LEU A 8 21.58 47.44 -47.78
N LEU A 9 21.24 48.71 -48.03
CA LEU A 9 20.27 49.46 -47.22
C LEU A 9 18.89 48.78 -47.06
N PRO A 10 18.21 48.29 -48.12
CA PRO A 10 16.92 47.64 -47.98
C PRO A 10 17.00 46.28 -47.27
N LEU A 11 18.12 45.55 -47.44
CA LEU A 11 18.39 44.31 -46.71
C LEU A 11 18.58 44.55 -45.21
N TRP A 12 19.21 45.67 -44.84
CA TRP A 12 19.42 46.04 -43.44
C TRP A 12 18.12 46.50 -42.78
N LEU A 13 17.27 47.23 -43.51
CA LEU A 13 15.93 47.62 -43.03
C LEU A 13 14.99 46.41 -42.87
N LEU A 14 15.02 45.45 -43.80
CA LEU A 14 14.27 44.19 -43.67
C LEU A 14 14.79 43.33 -42.51
N ALA A 15 16.11 43.26 -42.31
CA ALA A 15 16.71 42.56 -41.17
C ALA A 15 16.35 43.22 -39.82
N LEU A 16 16.33 44.56 -39.76
CA LEU A 16 15.90 45.32 -38.59
C LEU A 16 14.41 45.14 -38.30
N LEU A 17 13.57 45.08 -39.32
CA LEU A 17 12.13 44.85 -39.16
C LEU A 17 11.84 43.42 -38.68
N ALA A 18 12.55 42.42 -39.24
CA ALA A 18 12.45 41.02 -38.80
C ALA A 18 12.96 40.82 -37.37
N ALA A 19 14.03 41.52 -36.98
CA ALA A 19 14.52 41.54 -35.60
C ALA A 19 13.56 42.26 -34.64
N ALA A 20 12.90 43.34 -35.07
CA ALA A 20 11.89 44.01 -34.26
C ALA A 20 10.63 43.15 -34.05
N LEU A 21 10.24 42.35 -35.05
CA LEU A 21 9.11 41.41 -34.98
C LEU A 21 9.39 40.18 -34.09
N SER A 22 10.65 39.75 -33.95
CA SER A 22 11.02 38.60 -33.11
C SER A 22 11.19 38.95 -31.63
N VAL A 23 11.40 40.23 -31.28
CA VAL A 23 11.50 40.70 -29.88
C VAL A 23 10.12 40.81 -29.20
N GLY A 24 9.03 40.84 -29.97
CA GLY A 24 7.65 40.89 -29.45
C GLY A 24 7.00 39.54 -29.17
N ALA A 25 7.60 38.43 -29.62
CA ALA A 25 7.11 37.08 -29.31
C ALA A 25 7.52 36.70 -27.89
N GLY A 26 6.71 37.09 -26.90
CA GLY A 26 6.88 36.60 -25.53
C GLY A 26 6.97 35.08 -25.52
N GLN A 27 7.99 34.52 -24.87
CA GLN A 27 8.13 33.08 -24.71
C GLN A 27 6.83 32.50 -24.13
N ALA A 28 6.24 31.51 -24.81
CA ALA A 28 5.13 30.74 -24.27
C ALA A 28 5.61 30.08 -22.97
N ARG A 29 5.20 30.64 -21.83
CA ARG A 29 5.48 30.07 -20.52
C ARG A 29 4.54 28.88 -20.35
N ALA A 30 5.11 27.69 -20.17
CA ALA A 30 4.34 26.54 -19.72
C ALA A 30 3.63 26.92 -18.41
N ALA A 31 2.36 26.54 -18.26
CA ALA A 31 1.64 26.75 -17.01
C ALA A 31 2.42 26.04 -15.88
N THR A 32 3.00 26.82 -14.98
CA THR A 32 3.72 26.31 -13.80
C THR A 32 2.77 25.83 -12.70
N THR A 33 1.47 26.03 -12.89
CA THR A 33 0.43 25.76 -11.91
C THR A 33 -0.58 24.78 -12.51
N THR A 34 -0.68 23.61 -11.89
CA THR A 34 -1.75 22.64 -12.17
C THR A 34 -2.82 22.80 -11.12
N THR A 35 -4.02 23.22 -11.52
CA THR A 35 -5.19 23.29 -10.63
C THR A 35 -5.91 21.94 -10.64
N VAL A 36 -6.08 21.35 -9.46
CA VAL A 36 -6.90 20.13 -9.28
C VAL A 36 -8.17 20.54 -8.54
N THR A 37 -9.32 20.40 -9.19
CA THR A 37 -10.63 20.69 -8.59
C THR A 37 -11.14 19.45 -7.85
N VAL A 38 -11.51 19.62 -6.57
CA VAL A 38 -12.16 18.57 -5.77
C VAL A 38 -13.63 18.90 -5.65
N ASP A 39 -14.48 18.04 -6.18
CA ASP A 39 -15.94 18.16 -6.12
C ASP A 39 -16.54 17.06 -5.25
N GLY A 40 -16.96 17.42 -4.03
CA GLY A 40 -17.58 16.48 -3.09
C GLY A 40 -19.01 16.07 -3.44
N THR A 41 -19.60 16.63 -4.50
CA THR A 41 -20.94 16.29 -5.00
C THR A 41 -20.93 15.24 -6.11
N GLN A 42 -19.76 15.03 -6.73
CA GLN A 42 -19.56 13.97 -7.72
C GLN A 42 -19.19 12.66 -7.03
N GLY A 43 -20.10 11.69 -7.07
CA GLY A 43 -19.90 10.38 -6.48
C GLY A 43 -18.90 9.52 -7.28
N GLY A 44 -17.90 8.97 -6.59
CA GLY A 44 -17.03 7.91 -7.08
C GLY A 44 -17.37 6.55 -6.47
N ARG A 45 -16.42 5.61 -6.51
CA ARG A 45 -16.53 4.38 -5.71
C ARG A 45 -16.43 4.72 -4.22
N THR A 46 -17.11 3.93 -3.39
CA THR A 46 -16.90 3.96 -1.95
C THR A 46 -15.45 3.61 -1.63
N PHE A 47 -14.84 4.39 -0.75
CA PHE A 47 -13.52 4.08 -0.21
C PHE A 47 -13.65 3.08 0.95
N ASP A 48 -12.97 1.94 0.85
CA ASP A 48 -13.13 0.84 1.80
C ASP A 48 -12.12 0.83 2.96
N GLY A 49 -11.08 1.67 2.89
CA GLY A 49 -10.04 1.77 3.92
C GLY A 49 -8.63 1.52 3.40
N ILE A 50 -7.64 1.87 4.22
CA ILE A 50 -6.23 1.51 4.12
C ILE A 50 -5.91 0.50 5.22
N GLY A 51 -5.09 -0.49 4.88
CA GLY A 51 -4.63 -1.51 5.83
C GLY A 51 -3.16 -1.85 5.66
N ALA A 52 -2.72 -2.77 6.52
CA ALA A 52 -1.41 -3.39 6.47
C ALA A 52 -1.53 -4.92 6.59
N ILE A 53 -0.43 -5.61 6.33
CA ILE A 53 -0.33 -7.07 6.38
C ILE A 53 0.57 -7.45 7.55
N SER A 54 0.08 -8.32 8.43
CA SER A 54 0.91 -9.19 9.26
C SER A 54 0.91 -10.58 8.62
N GLY A 55 2.09 -11.19 8.54
CA GLY A 55 2.31 -12.40 7.77
C GLY A 55 2.76 -12.15 6.33
N GLY A 56 2.73 -13.19 5.50
CA GLY A 56 3.76 -13.34 4.46
C GLY A 56 5.11 -13.68 5.07
N GLY A 57 5.11 -14.33 6.23
CA GLY A 57 6.24 -14.92 6.91
C GLY A 57 6.93 -14.01 7.91
N GLY A 58 6.67 -14.20 9.21
CA GLY A 58 7.59 -13.84 10.28
C GLY A 58 7.71 -12.34 10.62
N ASN A 59 7.00 -11.46 9.92
CA ASN A 59 7.21 -10.02 10.01
C ASN A 59 6.71 -9.37 11.33
N SER A 60 5.84 -10.05 12.08
CA SER A 60 5.42 -9.64 13.43
C SER A 60 6.05 -10.48 14.54
N ARG A 61 6.96 -11.41 14.21
CA ARG A 61 7.50 -12.42 15.16
C ARG A 61 8.01 -11.83 16.47
N LEU A 62 8.71 -10.69 16.42
CA LEU A 62 9.36 -10.10 17.60
C LEU A 62 8.45 -9.13 18.37
N LEU A 63 7.30 -8.74 17.83
CA LEU A 63 6.44 -7.72 18.42
C LEU A 63 5.91 -8.14 19.80
N ARG A 64 5.59 -9.42 19.97
CA ARG A 64 5.05 -9.94 21.23
C ARG A 64 6.08 -9.93 22.38
N ASP A 65 7.37 -9.89 22.04
CA ASP A 65 8.49 -9.98 22.99
C ASP A 65 8.94 -8.60 23.53
N TYR A 66 8.37 -7.50 23.02
CA TYR A 66 8.65 -6.15 23.52
C TYR A 66 8.18 -5.97 24.98
N PRO A 67 8.87 -5.13 25.78
CA PRO A 67 8.33 -4.64 27.04
C PRO A 67 6.92 -4.07 26.89
N VAL A 68 6.01 -4.43 27.80
CA VAL A 68 4.56 -4.17 27.69
C VAL A 68 4.23 -2.71 27.34
N ALA A 69 4.93 -1.74 27.96
CA ALA A 69 4.71 -0.33 27.67
C ALA A 69 5.04 0.05 26.23
N GLN A 70 6.15 -0.47 25.70
CA GLN A 70 6.61 -0.19 24.33
C GLN A 70 5.75 -0.93 23.30
N GLN A 71 5.41 -2.19 23.59
CA GLN A 71 4.48 -2.98 22.78
C GLN A 71 3.14 -2.25 22.63
N SER A 72 2.56 -1.80 23.75
CA SER A 72 1.29 -1.08 23.71
C SER A 72 1.39 0.23 22.93
N GLN A 73 2.51 0.95 23.00
CA GLN A 73 2.73 2.16 22.22
C GLN A 73 2.78 1.86 20.71
N ILE A 74 3.49 0.81 20.30
CA ILE A 74 3.56 0.39 18.90
C ILE A 74 2.15 0.04 18.40
N LEU A 75 1.40 -0.75 19.17
CA LEU A 75 0.03 -1.13 18.81
C LEU A 75 -0.92 0.08 18.76
N ASP A 76 -0.75 1.06 19.65
CA ASP A 76 -1.50 2.34 19.58
C ASP A 76 -1.15 3.11 18.30
N TYR A 77 0.13 3.21 17.93
CA TYR A 77 0.54 3.85 16.68
C TYR A 77 -0.06 3.18 15.44
N LEU A 78 -0.26 1.86 15.47
CA LEU A 78 -0.84 1.14 14.35
C LEU A 78 -2.38 1.26 14.30
N PHE A 79 -3.05 1.00 15.42
CA PHE A 79 -4.49 0.70 15.41
C PHE A 79 -5.37 1.76 16.08
N LYS A 80 -4.83 2.63 16.95
CA LYS A 80 -5.67 3.56 17.70
C LYS A 80 -6.27 4.65 16.79
N PRO A 81 -7.60 4.82 16.78
CA PRO A 81 -8.24 5.86 15.98
C PRO A 81 -7.75 7.27 16.35
N GLY A 82 -7.50 8.09 15.33
CA GLY A 82 -7.07 9.48 15.50
C GLY A 82 -5.67 9.66 16.09
N TYR A 83 -4.83 8.62 16.08
CA TYR A 83 -3.47 8.68 16.63
C TYR A 83 -2.38 8.56 15.55
N GLY A 84 -1.87 7.36 15.30
CA GLY A 84 -0.82 7.12 14.31
C GLY A 84 -1.37 6.78 12.94
N ALA A 85 -1.01 5.61 12.42
CA ALA A 85 -1.47 5.10 11.13
C ALA A 85 -3.00 4.94 11.07
N ASN A 86 -3.66 4.65 12.20
CA ASN A 86 -5.10 4.48 12.30
C ASN A 86 -5.62 3.53 11.20
N LEU A 87 -5.04 2.33 11.17
CA LEU A 87 -5.37 1.31 10.17
C LEU A 87 -6.85 0.95 10.26
N GLN A 88 -7.51 0.93 9.09
CA GLN A 88 -8.91 0.51 8.98
C GLN A 88 -9.05 -0.97 8.64
N MET A 89 -7.95 -1.60 8.21
CA MET A 89 -7.92 -3.02 7.87
C MET A 89 -6.61 -3.66 8.33
N LEU A 90 -6.69 -4.89 8.82
CA LEU A 90 -5.55 -5.74 9.12
C LEU A 90 -5.73 -7.07 8.40
N LYS A 91 -4.80 -7.38 7.49
CA LYS A 91 -4.73 -8.67 6.83
C LYS A 91 -3.71 -9.54 7.56
N LEU A 92 -4.08 -10.77 7.87
CA LEU A 92 -3.33 -11.75 8.63
C LEU A 92 -2.98 -12.96 7.75
N GLU A 93 -1.84 -13.58 7.99
CA GLU A 93 -1.52 -14.88 7.43
C GLU A 93 -2.27 -16.01 8.15
N ILE A 94 -2.85 -16.88 7.33
CA ILE A 94 -3.27 -18.21 7.74
C ILE A 94 -2.01 -19.08 7.63
N GLY A 95 -1.28 -19.23 8.73
CA GLY A 95 -0.02 -19.96 8.78
C GLY A 95 -0.15 -21.37 8.23
N GLY A 96 0.86 -21.86 7.53
CA GLY A 96 0.83 -23.16 6.83
C GLY A 96 2.05 -24.02 7.08
N ASP A 97 2.81 -23.75 8.15
CA ASP A 97 4.04 -24.45 8.56
C ASP A 97 5.24 -24.31 7.61
N ALA A 98 5.08 -23.61 6.49
CA ALA A 98 6.15 -23.36 5.53
C ALA A 98 6.69 -21.93 5.66
N ASN A 99 7.92 -21.72 5.20
CA ASN A 99 8.46 -20.38 5.06
C ASN A 99 7.66 -19.61 3.98
N SER A 100 7.15 -18.43 4.35
CA SER A 100 6.34 -17.57 3.48
C SER A 100 6.97 -16.21 3.14
N THR A 101 8.18 -15.89 3.63
CA THR A 101 9.21 -14.94 3.11
C THR A 101 10.36 -14.81 4.12
N ASP A 102 10.10 -14.24 5.30
CA ASP A 102 11.11 -13.98 6.33
C ASP A 102 11.09 -15.03 7.46
N GLY A 103 10.24 -16.05 7.33
CA GLY A 103 10.07 -17.12 8.31
C GLY A 103 8.83 -17.95 8.03
N SER A 104 8.63 -18.99 8.83
CA SER A 104 7.41 -19.80 8.81
C SER A 104 6.45 -19.38 9.91
N GLU A 105 5.15 -19.39 9.60
CA GLU A 105 4.10 -19.19 10.58
C GLU A 105 3.34 -20.49 10.85
N PRO A 106 3.04 -20.81 12.12
CA PRO A 106 2.45 -22.07 12.49
C PRO A 106 1.01 -22.17 11.98
N SER A 107 0.65 -23.33 11.45
CA SER A 107 -0.72 -23.68 11.17
C SER A 107 -1.54 -23.82 12.45
N VAL A 108 -2.82 -23.47 12.36
CA VAL A 108 -3.82 -23.81 13.37
C VAL A 108 -4.12 -25.30 13.42
N GLU A 109 -3.69 -26.09 12.43
CA GLU A 109 -4.01 -27.51 12.33
C GLU A 109 -2.80 -28.27 11.76
N HIS A 110 -1.72 -28.42 12.53
CA HIS A 110 -0.53 -29.17 12.10
C HIS A 110 -0.84 -30.61 11.70
N THR A 111 -1.79 -31.24 12.39
CA THR A 111 -2.28 -32.58 12.11
C THR A 111 -3.78 -32.51 11.90
N ARG A 112 -4.28 -33.16 10.84
CA ARG A 112 -5.71 -33.21 10.51
C ARG A 112 -6.57 -33.55 11.74
N GLY A 113 -7.57 -32.73 11.99
CA GLY A 113 -8.52 -32.80 13.10
C GLY A 113 -8.02 -32.22 14.43
N GLN A 114 -6.78 -31.74 14.51
CA GLN A 114 -6.19 -31.21 15.75
C GLN A 114 -6.02 -29.69 15.64
N VAL A 115 -7.11 -28.96 15.88
CA VAL A 115 -7.13 -27.50 15.83
C VAL A 115 -6.54 -26.88 17.10
N ASN A 116 -5.64 -25.92 16.92
CA ASN A 116 -5.03 -25.09 17.94
C ASN A 116 -5.23 -23.61 17.61
N CYS A 117 -6.16 -22.96 18.32
CA CYS A 117 -6.46 -21.53 18.16
C CYS A 117 -5.41 -20.62 18.83
N ASP A 118 -4.45 -21.17 19.57
CA ASP A 118 -3.33 -20.42 20.17
C ASP A 118 -2.07 -20.45 19.28
N ALA A 119 -2.20 -20.85 18.00
CA ALA A 119 -1.08 -20.95 17.07
C ALA A 119 -0.50 -19.56 16.73
N GLY A 120 0.79 -19.38 17.01
CA GLY A 120 1.55 -18.21 16.58
C GLY A 120 1.15 -16.93 17.32
N TYR A 121 1.00 -15.84 16.56
CA TYR A 121 0.77 -14.50 17.08
C TYR A 121 -0.32 -13.72 16.35
N GLU A 122 -0.87 -14.24 15.26
CA GLU A 122 -1.80 -13.47 14.40
C GLU A 122 -3.16 -13.24 15.06
N PHE A 123 -3.73 -14.25 15.74
CA PHE A 123 -4.95 -14.05 16.52
C PHE A 123 -4.77 -13.06 17.67
N TRP A 124 -3.64 -13.14 18.39
CA TRP A 124 -3.29 -12.15 19.41
C TRP A 124 -3.20 -10.73 18.81
N LEU A 125 -2.57 -10.58 17.63
CA LEU A 125 -2.47 -9.27 16.98
C LEU A 125 -3.84 -8.75 16.54
N ALA A 126 -4.71 -9.63 16.04
CA ALA A 126 -6.10 -9.31 15.71
C ALA A 126 -6.86 -8.79 16.93
N GLU A 127 -6.78 -9.49 18.06
CA GLU A 127 -7.38 -9.07 19.33
C GLU A 127 -6.84 -7.70 19.78
N GLN A 128 -5.53 -7.47 19.66
CA GLN A 128 -4.93 -6.17 20.00
C GLN A 128 -5.42 -5.03 19.09
N ALA A 129 -5.68 -5.33 17.81
CA ALA A 129 -6.19 -4.37 16.85
C ALA A 129 -7.67 -4.05 17.12
N GLU A 130 -8.52 -5.05 17.30
CA GLU A 130 -9.94 -4.88 17.62
C GLU A 130 -10.15 -4.16 18.96
N ALA A 131 -9.35 -4.48 19.98
CA ALA A 131 -9.43 -3.81 21.28
C ALA A 131 -9.19 -2.28 21.19
N ARG A 132 -8.43 -1.83 20.18
CA ARG A 132 -8.13 -0.40 19.94
C ARG A 132 -9.08 0.23 18.95
N ASN A 133 -9.48 -0.53 17.93
CA ASN A 133 -10.40 -0.10 16.89
C ASN A 133 -11.43 -1.21 16.62
N PRO A 134 -12.58 -1.19 17.31
CA PRO A 134 -13.65 -2.18 17.11
C PRO A 134 -14.28 -2.16 15.71
N SER A 135 -13.97 -1.16 14.89
CA SER A 135 -14.44 -1.04 13.51
C SER A 135 -13.39 -1.52 12.49
N ILE A 136 -12.24 -2.05 12.92
CA ILE A 136 -11.21 -2.56 12.02
C ILE A 136 -11.75 -3.78 11.24
N LYS A 137 -11.43 -3.86 9.95
CA LYS A 137 -11.76 -5.04 9.14
C LYS A 137 -10.61 -6.04 9.19
N LEU A 138 -10.93 -7.29 9.51
CA LEU A 138 -9.95 -8.39 9.49
C LEU A 138 -10.06 -9.19 8.21
N TYR A 139 -8.92 -9.60 7.65
CA TYR A 139 -8.83 -10.45 6.46
C TYR A 139 -7.82 -11.57 6.70
N GLY A 140 -8.18 -12.81 6.38
CA GLY A 140 -7.25 -13.94 6.35
C GLY A 140 -6.81 -14.28 4.93
N LEU A 141 -5.55 -14.68 4.76
CA LEU A 141 -5.06 -15.30 3.52
C LEU A 141 -3.99 -16.34 3.83
N ALA A 142 -4.06 -17.50 3.17
CA ALA A 142 -3.01 -18.52 3.27
C ALA A 142 -1.91 -18.27 2.23
N TRP A 143 -0.65 -18.31 2.69
CA TRP A 143 0.54 -18.36 1.83
C TRP A 143 1.00 -19.78 1.56
N ALA A 144 0.74 -20.69 2.51
CA ALA A 144 1.08 -22.10 2.45
C ALA A 144 -0.07 -22.94 3.04
N ALA A 145 0.16 -24.25 3.13
CA ALA A 145 -0.82 -25.23 3.57
C ALA A 145 -0.11 -26.35 4.35
N PRO A 146 -0.71 -26.89 5.42
CA PRO A 146 -0.16 -28.05 6.12
C PRO A 146 0.03 -29.26 5.20
N GLY A 147 1.06 -30.06 5.47
CA GLY A 147 1.43 -31.20 4.63
C GLY A 147 0.40 -32.33 4.54
N TRP A 148 -0.62 -32.36 5.41
CA TRP A 148 -1.68 -33.38 5.37
C TRP A 148 -2.78 -33.09 4.35
N ILE A 149 -2.83 -31.87 3.78
CA ILE A 149 -3.79 -31.51 2.74
C ILE A 149 -3.56 -32.36 1.50
N ASN A 150 -4.61 -33.05 1.05
CA ASN A 150 -4.57 -33.91 -0.14
C ASN A 150 -5.35 -33.29 -1.29
N GLY A 151 -4.93 -33.56 -2.53
CA GLY A 151 -5.60 -33.05 -3.74
C GLY A 151 -5.13 -31.65 -4.18
N GLY A 152 -4.04 -31.13 -3.59
CA GLY A 152 -3.48 -29.82 -3.91
C GLY A 152 -4.21 -28.66 -3.23
N PHE A 153 -3.80 -27.42 -3.54
CA PHE A 153 -4.31 -26.24 -2.85
C PHE A 153 -5.80 -25.97 -3.11
N TRP A 154 -6.33 -26.33 -4.29
CA TRP A 154 -7.74 -26.12 -4.65
C TRP A 154 -8.63 -27.32 -4.28
N SER A 155 -8.37 -27.97 -3.15
CA SER A 155 -9.06 -29.17 -2.69
C SER A 155 -10.12 -28.87 -1.64
N THR A 156 -11.03 -29.84 -1.42
CA THR A 156 -11.97 -29.80 -0.29
C THR A 156 -11.25 -29.77 1.06
N ASP A 157 -10.07 -30.38 1.16
CA ASP A 157 -9.24 -30.32 2.37
C ASP A 157 -8.83 -28.88 2.68
N THR A 158 -8.33 -28.14 1.68
CA THR A 158 -7.98 -26.72 1.87
C THR A 158 -9.21 -25.89 2.21
N ILE A 159 -10.36 -26.11 1.55
CA ILE A 159 -11.59 -25.37 1.85
C ILE A 159 -11.99 -25.57 3.32
N ASN A 160 -11.99 -26.82 3.80
CA ASN A 160 -12.35 -27.14 5.18
C ASN A 160 -11.33 -26.56 6.17
N TYR A 161 -10.04 -26.62 5.84
CA TYR A 161 -8.96 -26.00 6.62
C TYR A 161 -9.17 -24.49 6.76
N LEU A 162 -9.41 -23.78 5.65
CA LEU A 162 -9.61 -22.33 5.63
C LEU A 162 -10.91 -21.89 6.32
N ILE A 163 -11.95 -22.72 6.34
CA ILE A 163 -13.19 -22.45 7.10
C ILE A 163 -12.98 -22.67 8.60
N SER A 164 -12.05 -23.53 8.99
CA SER A 164 -11.75 -23.83 10.40
C SER A 164 -10.86 -22.77 11.06
N TRP A 165 -10.04 -22.07 10.26
CA TRP A 165 -9.27 -20.91 10.68
C TRP A 165 -10.16 -19.69 10.89
#